data_AF-A0A067KU19-F1
#
_entry.id   AF-A0A067KU19-F1
#
_cell.length_a   1.000
_cell.length_b   1.000
_cell.length_c   1.000
_cell.angle_alpha   90.00
_cell.angle_beta   90.00
_cell.angle_gamma   90.00
#
_symmetry.space_group_name_H-M   'P 1'
#
loop_
_entity.id
_entity.type
_entity.pdbx_description
1 polymer ?
#
loop_
_entity_poly.entity_id
_entity_poly.type
_entity_poly.pdbx_seq_one_letter_code
_entity_poly.pdbx_strand_id
1 'polypeptide(L)'
;MNHEVLLDHGNYKQLDERFRQDYCQLWKALILQDSYRIQQLGERFNVRKYSIYFPVIFTGRTIHSKSALGKGMSTEERRILKQQLKSLNMEDISSFMESLPPDFLAILRTDGLLRSIISKLGAPQQVRLLTYAKYAVYGLSLKSNPESDFAMKVSFSRLKTKVNYLQLWLFLEALKVLSWMERVKQFLCTLCRNIRSVIVVSKGSSARTG
;
A
#
# COMPACT_ATOMS: atom_id res chain seq x y z
N MET A 1 -26.54 -5.53 4.11
CA MET A 1 -25.30 -5.13 3.41
C MET A 1 -25.33 -3.63 3.29
N ASN A 2 -24.32 -2.92 3.79
CA ASN A 2 -24.26 -1.47 3.61
C ASN A 2 -23.71 -1.21 2.22
N HIS A 3 -24.53 -0.66 1.32
CA HIS A 3 -24.06 -0.22 0.01
C HIS A 3 -23.50 1.20 0.15
N GLU A 4 -22.21 1.37 -0.12
CA GLU A 4 -21.63 2.69 -0.28
C GLU A 4 -22.09 3.26 -1.62
N VAL A 5 -22.73 4.43 -1.58
CA VAL A 5 -23.20 5.16 -2.76
C VAL A 5 -22.30 6.38 -2.92
N LEU A 6 -21.66 6.51 -4.09
CA LEU A 6 -20.93 7.72 -4.48
C LEU A 6 -21.91 8.67 -5.18
N LEU A 7 -22.11 9.85 -4.62
CA LEU A 7 -23.07 10.84 -5.16
C LEU A 7 -22.40 11.90 -6.06
N ASP A 8 -21.14 12.23 -5.78
CA ASP A 8 -20.39 13.25 -6.52
C ASP A 8 -19.44 12.60 -7.53
N HIS A 9 -19.55 13.03 -8.78
CA HIS A 9 -18.77 12.56 -9.92
C HIS A 9 -17.96 13.69 -10.60
N GLY A 10 -17.96 14.91 -10.02
CA GLY A 10 -17.41 16.11 -10.67
C GLY A 10 -15.89 16.14 -10.85
N ASN A 11 -15.16 15.22 -10.21
CA ASN A 11 -13.70 15.14 -10.28
C ASN A 11 -13.21 13.83 -10.91
N TYR A 12 -14.02 13.23 -11.79
CA TYR A 12 -13.62 12.01 -12.49
C TYR A 12 -12.61 12.34 -13.58
N LYS A 13 -11.55 11.54 -13.66
CA LYS A 13 -10.50 11.67 -14.66
C LYS A 13 -10.28 10.32 -15.32
N GLN A 14 -10.41 10.29 -16.64
CA GLN A 14 -10.00 9.14 -17.44
C GLN A 14 -8.47 9.18 -17.59
N LEU A 15 -7.82 8.08 -17.25
CA LEU A 15 -6.37 7.93 -17.37
C LEU A 15 -6.04 7.26 -18.71
N ASP A 16 -4.92 7.65 -19.32
CA ASP A 16 -4.38 6.90 -20.45
C ASP A 16 -4.11 5.43 -20.08
N GLU A 17 -4.36 4.52 -21.00
CA GLU A 17 -4.30 3.09 -20.74
C GLU A 17 -2.86 2.59 -20.48
N ARG A 18 -1.85 3.21 -21.11
CA ARG A 18 -0.44 2.88 -20.81
C ARG A 18 -0.06 3.40 -19.43
N PHE A 19 -0.42 4.65 -19.13
CA PHE A 19 -0.19 5.23 -17.80
C PHE A 19 -0.86 4.40 -16.69
N ARG A 20 -2.13 4.03 -16.87
CA ARG A 20 -2.89 3.17 -15.93
C ARG A 20 -2.15 1.87 -15.65
N GLN A 21 -1.58 1.23 -16.67
CA GLN A 21 -0.83 -0.02 -16.51
C GLN A 21 0.50 0.16 -15.80
N ASP A 22 1.28 1.17 -16.18
CA ASP A 22 2.53 1.47 -15.51
C ASP A 22 2.27 1.80 -14.03
N TYR A 23 1.17 2.48 -13.71
CA TYR A 23 0.76 2.74 -12.33
C TYR A 23 0.36 1.47 -11.58
N CYS A 24 -0.37 0.55 -12.23
CA CYS A 24 -0.67 -0.76 -11.63
C CYS A 24 0.61 -1.60 -11.42
N GLN A 25 1.57 -1.55 -12.35
CA GLN A 25 2.88 -2.19 -12.21
C GLN A 25 3.68 -1.57 -11.07
N LEU A 26 3.58 -0.25 -10.87
CA LEU A 26 4.23 0.45 -9.76
C LEU A 26 3.70 -0.08 -8.44
N TRP A 27 2.38 -0.16 -8.27
CA TRP A 27 1.80 -0.74 -7.07
C TRP A 27 2.27 -2.17 -6.82
N LYS A 28 2.29 -3.01 -7.86
CA LYS A 28 2.83 -4.37 -7.76
C LYS A 28 4.27 -4.38 -7.26
N ALA A 29 5.14 -3.56 -7.85
CA ALA A 29 6.55 -3.45 -7.47
C ALA A 29 6.71 -2.91 -6.04
N LEU A 30 5.92 -1.91 -5.65
CA LEU A 30 5.89 -1.36 -4.30
C LEU A 30 5.52 -2.41 -3.25
N ILE A 31 4.55 -3.28 -3.52
CA ILE A 31 4.13 -4.35 -2.60
C ILE A 31 5.23 -5.39 -2.44
N LEU A 32 5.78 -5.83 -3.57
CA LEU A 32 6.85 -6.83 -3.66
C LEU A 32 8.23 -6.32 -3.23
N GLN A 33 8.35 -5.01 -2.98
CA GLN A 33 9.63 -4.35 -2.71
C GLN A 33 10.67 -4.57 -3.84
N ASP A 34 10.19 -4.62 -5.08
CA ASP A 34 11.05 -4.79 -6.26
C ASP A 34 11.69 -3.44 -6.63
N SER A 35 12.84 -3.16 -6.03
CA SER A 35 13.59 -1.91 -6.20
C SER A 35 13.99 -1.65 -7.65
N TYR A 36 14.40 -2.71 -8.36
CA TYR A 36 14.76 -2.63 -9.76
C TYR A 36 13.56 -2.20 -10.61
N ARG A 37 12.40 -2.82 -10.40
CA ARG A 37 11.19 -2.48 -11.14
C ARG A 37 10.66 -1.08 -10.79
N ILE A 38 10.79 -0.65 -9.53
CA ILE A 38 10.46 0.72 -9.11
C ILE A 38 11.31 1.73 -9.88
N GLN A 39 12.62 1.49 -10.02
CA GLN A 39 13.51 2.39 -10.74
C GLN A 39 13.17 2.46 -12.24
N GLN A 40 12.90 1.32 -12.88
CA GLN A 40 12.45 1.27 -14.28
C GLN A 40 11.14 2.05 -14.51
N LEU A 41 10.18 1.90 -13.59
CA LEU A 41 8.92 2.62 -13.67
C LEU A 41 9.10 4.11 -13.40
N GLY A 42 10.00 4.47 -12.48
CA GLY A 42 10.38 5.86 -12.25
C GLY A 42 10.93 6.54 -13.49
N GLU A 43 11.72 5.84 -14.30
CA GLU A 43 12.13 6.35 -15.61
C GLU A 43 10.95 6.55 -16.57
N ARG A 44 10.00 5.61 -16.63
CA ARG A 44 8.78 5.77 -17.46
C ARG A 44 7.90 6.93 -17.01
N PHE A 45 7.96 7.28 -15.73
CA PHE A 45 7.31 8.46 -15.16
C PHE A 45 8.22 9.70 -15.17
N ASN A 46 9.31 9.71 -15.93
CA ASN A 46 10.27 10.81 -16.08
C ASN A 46 10.95 11.25 -14.77
N VAL A 47 10.93 10.43 -13.72
CA VAL A 47 11.48 10.73 -12.39
C VAL A 47 12.52 9.71 -11.95
N ARG A 48 13.37 9.22 -12.88
CA ARG A 48 14.40 8.20 -12.61
C ARG A 48 15.22 8.52 -11.34
N LYS A 49 15.71 9.76 -11.22
CA LYS A 49 16.51 10.25 -10.06
C LYS A 49 15.76 10.14 -8.73
N TYR A 50 14.45 10.39 -8.74
CA TYR A 50 13.61 10.49 -7.55
C TYR A 50 12.78 9.22 -7.28
N SER A 51 12.86 8.23 -8.16
CA SER A 51 12.10 6.97 -8.08
C SER A 51 12.29 6.22 -6.76
N ILE A 52 13.45 6.38 -6.12
CA ILE A 52 13.77 5.82 -4.80
C ILE A 52 12.80 6.29 -3.70
N TYR A 53 12.13 7.42 -3.88
CA TYR A 53 11.20 7.99 -2.92
C TYR A 53 9.76 7.49 -3.09
N PHE A 54 9.42 6.80 -4.19
CA PHE A 54 8.06 6.25 -4.38
C PHE A 54 7.59 5.34 -3.23
N PRO A 55 8.41 4.40 -2.70
CA PRO A 55 8.04 3.63 -1.51
C PRO A 55 7.62 4.49 -0.33
N VAL A 56 8.37 5.56 -0.06
CA VAL A 56 8.09 6.45 1.06
C VAL A 56 6.79 7.23 0.82
N ILE A 57 6.62 7.77 -0.39
CA ILE A 57 5.45 8.57 -0.78
C ILE A 57 4.15 7.75 -0.66
N PHE A 58 4.13 6.54 -1.22
CA PHE A 58 2.90 5.74 -1.32
C PHE A 58 2.66 4.82 -0.13
N THR A 59 3.72 4.18 0.37
CA THR A 59 3.59 3.11 1.37
C THR A 59 4.09 3.52 2.75
N GLY A 60 4.78 4.66 2.86
CA GLY A 60 5.32 5.14 4.13
C GLY A 60 6.49 4.32 4.67
N ARG A 61 7.19 3.59 3.79
CA ARG A 61 8.38 2.79 4.10
C ARG A 61 9.49 3.08 3.09
N THR A 62 10.75 2.92 3.48
CA THR A 62 11.88 3.10 2.56
C THR A 62 11.98 1.94 1.56
N ILE A 63 12.73 2.15 0.47
CA ILE A 63 12.95 1.14 -0.58
C ILE A 63 13.62 -0.15 -0.07
N HIS A 64 14.36 -0.06 1.04
CA HIS A 64 15.06 -1.19 1.69
C HIS A 64 14.40 -1.63 3.00
N SER A 65 13.16 -1.18 3.25
CA SER A 65 12.46 -1.49 4.50
C SER A 65 12.13 -2.97 4.61
N LYS A 66 12.54 -3.59 5.72
CA LYS A 66 12.13 -4.96 6.07
C LYS A 66 10.76 -5.01 6.76
N SER A 67 10.08 -3.87 6.88
CA SER A 67 8.79 -3.77 7.54
C SER A 67 7.66 -4.36 6.68
N ALA A 68 6.74 -5.07 7.34
CA ALA A 68 5.50 -5.53 6.73
C ALA A 68 4.69 -4.34 6.16
N LEU A 69 3.91 -4.59 5.10
CA LEU A 69 3.13 -3.54 4.44
C LEU A 69 2.21 -2.83 5.45
N GLY A 70 2.24 -1.51 5.48
CA GLY A 70 1.42 -0.66 6.36
C GLY A 70 1.79 -0.71 7.85
N LYS A 71 2.87 -1.40 8.23
CA LYS A 71 3.53 -1.19 9.52
C LYS A 71 4.48 0.00 9.38
N GLY A 72 4.47 0.89 10.38
CA GLY A 72 5.31 2.09 10.38
C GLY A 72 6.81 1.78 10.33
N MET A 73 7.58 2.75 9.84
CA MET A 73 9.06 2.70 9.88
C MET A 73 9.57 2.61 11.31
N SER A 74 10.70 1.91 11.48
CA SER A 74 11.44 1.95 12.75
C SER A 74 11.98 3.36 13.00
N THR A 75 12.35 3.64 14.25
CA THR A 75 12.96 4.93 14.63
C THR A 75 14.25 5.18 13.86
N GLU A 76 15.07 4.15 13.68
CA GLU A 76 16.33 4.24 12.94
C GLU A 76 16.11 4.42 11.43
N GLU A 77 15.18 3.66 10.83
CA GLU A 77 14.82 3.83 9.42
C GLU A 77 14.31 5.25 9.16
N ARG A 78 13.48 5.78 10.06
CA ARG A 78 12.99 7.16 9.98
C ARG A 78 14.12 8.18 10.14
N ARG A 79 15.12 7.92 10.98
CA ARG A 79 16.28 8.81 11.18
C ARG A 79 17.14 8.88 9.91
N ILE A 80 17.45 7.73 9.32
CA ILE A 80 18.22 7.63 8.07
C ILE A 80 17.48 8.35 6.94
N LEU A 81 16.17 8.09 6.79
CA LEU A 81 15.36 8.77 5.79
C LEU A 81 15.37 10.29 5.98
N LYS A 82 15.24 10.77 7.22
CA LYS A 82 15.33 12.21 7.52
C LYS A 82 16.69 12.79 7.11
N GLN A 83 17.79 12.07 7.31
CA GLN A 83 19.11 12.53 6.88
C GLN A 83 19.21 12.58 5.35
N GLN A 84 18.69 11.58 4.64
CA GLN A 84 18.65 11.58 3.18
C GLN A 84 17.77 12.71 2.61
N LEU A 85 16.64 12.99 3.24
CA LEU A 85 15.75 14.07 2.80
C LEU A 85 16.32 15.47 3.06
N LYS A 86 17.26 15.64 3.99
CA LYS A 86 17.93 16.93 4.23
C LYS A 86 18.79 17.39 3.06
N SER A 87 19.24 16.47 2.19
CA SER A 87 19.98 16.85 0.99
C SER A 87 19.08 17.23 -0.18
N LEU A 88 17.75 17.14 -0.03
CA LEU A 88 16.80 17.59 -1.05
C LEU A 88 16.43 19.05 -0.79
N ASN A 89 16.65 19.89 -1.80
CA ASN A 89 16.27 21.30 -1.75
C ASN A 89 14.93 21.54 -2.46
N MET A 90 14.42 22.77 -2.41
CA MET A 90 13.15 23.11 -3.07
C MET A 90 13.24 22.96 -4.59
N GLU A 91 14.40 23.21 -5.18
CA GLU A 91 14.65 23.02 -6.61
C GLU A 91 14.51 21.53 -7.00
N ASP A 92 14.99 20.61 -6.17
CA ASP A 92 14.81 19.17 -6.40
C ASP A 92 13.33 18.76 -6.33
N ILE A 93 12.59 19.33 -5.39
CA ILE A 93 11.16 19.05 -5.23
C ILE A 93 10.39 19.61 -6.42
N SER A 94 10.67 20.83 -6.87
CA SER A 94 10.04 21.42 -8.05
C SER A 94 10.34 20.58 -9.29
N SER A 95 11.61 20.23 -9.51
CA SER A 95 12.03 19.39 -10.63
C SER A 95 11.33 18.03 -10.63
N PHE A 96 11.19 17.40 -9.46
CA PHE A 96 10.42 16.15 -9.33
C PHE A 96 8.96 16.34 -9.74
N MET A 97 8.29 17.37 -9.22
CA MET A 97 6.88 17.61 -9.47
C MET A 97 6.60 17.99 -10.94
N GLU A 98 7.45 18.79 -11.55
CA GLU A 98 7.37 19.20 -12.96
C GLU A 98 7.64 18.05 -13.93
N SER A 99 8.52 17.12 -13.55
CA SER A 99 8.84 15.97 -14.40
C SER A 99 7.71 14.94 -14.45
N LEU A 100 6.88 14.85 -13.41
CA LEU A 100 5.82 13.85 -13.33
C LEU A 100 4.74 14.07 -14.42
N PRO A 101 4.17 12.99 -14.99
CA PRO A 101 3.01 13.10 -15.85
C PRO A 101 1.83 13.79 -15.12
N PRO A 102 1.04 14.64 -15.80
CA PRO A 102 -0.10 15.33 -15.19
C PRO A 102 -1.12 14.39 -14.51
N ASP A 103 -1.29 13.19 -15.07
CA ASP A 103 -2.14 12.14 -14.50
C ASP A 103 -1.63 11.65 -13.14
N PHE A 104 -0.31 11.63 -12.95
CA PHE A 104 0.32 11.24 -11.71
C PHE A 104 0.08 12.28 -10.60
N LEU A 105 0.10 13.57 -10.94
CA LEU A 105 -0.21 14.64 -9.99
C LEU A 105 -1.66 14.55 -9.48
N ALA A 106 -2.61 14.24 -10.37
CA ALA A 106 -4.00 14.00 -9.98
C ALA A 106 -4.12 12.80 -9.02
N ILE A 107 -3.37 11.72 -9.27
CA ILE A 107 -3.30 10.57 -8.36
C ILE A 107 -2.72 10.95 -7.00
N LEU A 108 -1.62 11.70 -6.95
CA LEU A 108 -1.00 12.11 -5.68
C LEU A 108 -1.96 12.95 -4.83
N ARG A 109 -2.68 13.88 -5.47
CA ARG A 109 -3.71 14.69 -4.80
C ARG A 109 -4.81 13.80 -4.23
N THR A 110 -5.36 12.89 -5.04
CA THR A 110 -6.41 11.96 -4.61
C THR A 110 -5.93 11.02 -3.49
N ASP A 111 -4.70 10.49 -3.55
CA ASP A 111 -4.15 9.66 -2.49
C ASP A 111 -4.01 10.43 -1.17
N GLY A 112 -3.57 11.68 -1.23
CA GLY A 112 -3.46 12.56 -0.06
C GLY A 112 -4.81 12.78 0.62
N LEU A 113 -5.86 13.05 -0.17
CA LEU A 113 -7.23 13.20 0.34
C LEU A 113 -7.76 11.89 0.94
N LEU A 114 -7.59 10.77 0.24
CA LEU A 114 -7.98 9.44 0.74
C LEU A 114 -7.25 9.09 2.04
N ARG A 115 -5.95 9.40 2.15
CA ARG A 115 -5.18 9.21 3.38
C ARG A 115 -5.78 9.97 4.55
N SER A 116 -6.12 11.23 4.33
CA SER A 116 -6.70 12.12 5.33
C SER A 116 -8.06 11.62 5.80
N ILE A 117 -8.95 11.25 4.87
CA ILE A 117 -10.28 10.73 5.18
C ILE A 117 -10.18 9.42 5.96
N ILE A 118 -9.41 8.45 5.45
CA ILE A 118 -9.23 7.13 6.10
C ILE A 118 -8.65 7.29 7.51
N SER A 119 -7.70 8.23 7.68
CA SER A 119 -7.15 8.56 9.00
C SER A 119 -8.21 9.15 9.94
N LYS A 120 -9.06 10.07 9.47
CA LYS A 120 -10.16 10.65 10.27
C LYS A 120 -11.20 9.61 10.66
N LEU A 121 -11.42 8.59 9.83
CA LEU A 121 -12.30 7.46 10.11
C LEU A 121 -11.65 6.41 11.04
N GLY A 122 -10.40 6.61 11.48
CA GLY A 122 -9.69 5.67 12.35
C GLY A 122 -9.31 4.34 11.69
N ALA A 123 -9.38 4.26 10.36
CA ALA A 123 -9.06 3.04 9.63
C ALA A 123 -7.53 2.86 9.51
N PRO A 124 -7.01 1.62 9.71
CA PRO A 124 -5.57 1.36 9.58
C PRO A 124 -5.06 1.61 8.17
N GLN A 125 -3.84 2.18 8.05
CA GLN A 125 -3.17 2.41 6.77
C GLN A 125 -3.07 1.14 5.91
N GLN A 126 -2.88 -0.03 6.55
CA GLN A 126 -2.85 -1.33 5.89
C GLN A 126 -4.06 -1.58 4.98
N VAL A 127 -5.27 -1.22 5.43
CA VAL A 127 -6.51 -1.46 4.67
C VAL A 127 -6.43 -0.77 3.31
N ARG A 128 -6.03 0.50 3.30
CA ARG A 128 -5.85 1.28 2.07
C ARG A 128 -4.82 0.66 1.13
N LEU A 129 -3.65 0.30 1.67
CA LEU A 129 -2.55 -0.27 0.87
C LEU A 129 -2.93 -1.63 0.27
N LEU A 130 -3.62 -2.49 1.03
CA LEU A 130 -4.13 -3.78 0.54
C LEU A 130 -5.22 -3.59 -0.52
N THR A 131 -6.07 -2.58 -0.39
CA THR A 131 -7.08 -2.23 -1.39
C THR A 131 -6.42 -1.78 -2.70
N TYR A 132 -5.46 -0.85 -2.64
CA TYR A 132 -4.71 -0.42 -3.82
C TYR A 132 -3.98 -1.60 -4.48
N ALA A 133 -3.37 -2.47 -3.68
CA ALA A 133 -2.74 -3.69 -4.16
C ALA A 133 -3.71 -4.59 -4.93
N LYS A 134 -4.87 -4.89 -4.34
CA LYS A 134 -5.91 -5.71 -4.96
C LYS A 134 -6.35 -5.12 -6.30
N TYR A 135 -6.63 -3.82 -6.35
CA TYR A 135 -7.13 -3.18 -7.57
C TYR A 135 -6.05 -2.94 -8.63
N ALA A 136 -4.80 -2.72 -8.25
CA ALA A 136 -3.68 -2.69 -9.19
C ALA A 136 -3.55 -4.04 -9.90
N VAL A 137 -3.61 -5.13 -9.15
CA VAL A 137 -3.53 -6.49 -9.66
C VAL A 137 -4.70 -6.84 -10.58
N TYR A 138 -5.92 -6.44 -10.19
CA TYR A 138 -7.09 -6.51 -11.06
C TYR A 138 -6.88 -5.68 -12.34
N GLY A 139 -6.38 -4.44 -12.22
CA GLY A 139 -6.10 -3.56 -13.35
C GLY A 139 -5.08 -4.12 -14.33
N LEU A 140 -4.09 -4.88 -13.87
CA LEU A 140 -3.13 -5.57 -14.74
C LEU A 140 -3.75 -6.73 -15.53
N SER A 141 -4.83 -7.33 -15.02
CA SER A 141 -5.52 -8.44 -15.69
C SER A 141 -6.41 -7.99 -16.85
N LEU A 142 -6.87 -6.73 -16.85
CA LEU A 142 -7.82 -6.20 -17.84
C LEU A 142 -7.23 -5.99 -19.24
N LYS A 143 -5.90 -5.83 -19.40
CA LYS A 143 -5.28 -5.61 -20.72
C LYS A 143 -5.05 -6.92 -21.50
N SER A 144 -6.12 -7.69 -21.69
CA SER A 144 -6.13 -8.78 -22.67
C SER A 144 -7.19 -8.50 -23.74
N ASN A 145 -6.82 -7.78 -24.80
CA ASN A 145 -7.57 -7.81 -26.07
C ASN A 145 -6.60 -7.60 -27.25
N PRO A 146 -6.96 -8.06 -28.47
CA PRO A 146 -6.28 -9.19 -29.08
C PRO A 146 -5.79 -8.86 -30.50
N GLU A 147 -4.96 -7.84 -30.67
CA GLU A 147 -4.47 -7.51 -32.01
C GLU A 147 -2.95 -7.69 -32.10
N SER A 148 -2.60 -8.71 -32.90
CA SER A 148 -1.31 -9.05 -33.48
C SER A 148 -0.07 -8.99 -32.57
N ASP A 149 0.27 -10.12 -31.94
CA ASP A 149 1.61 -10.71 -32.05
C ASP A 149 1.71 -12.06 -31.31
N PHE A 150 1.98 -13.13 -32.08
CA PHE A 150 2.34 -14.49 -31.64
C PHE A 150 1.54 -15.12 -30.47
N ALA A 151 0.50 -15.89 -30.82
CA ALA A 151 -0.44 -16.56 -29.90
C ALA A 151 0.23 -17.39 -28.77
N MET A 152 1.41 -17.97 -29.02
CA MET A 152 2.14 -18.77 -28.05
C MET A 152 2.83 -17.92 -26.95
N LYS A 153 3.47 -16.80 -27.33
CA LYS A 153 4.10 -15.86 -26.37
C LYS A 153 3.05 -15.14 -25.53
N VAL A 154 1.91 -14.80 -26.14
CA VAL A 154 0.78 -14.16 -25.47
C VAL A 154 0.12 -15.12 -24.47
N SER A 155 -0.01 -16.41 -24.79
CA SER A 155 -0.58 -17.40 -23.84
C SER A 155 0.33 -17.64 -22.64
N PHE A 156 1.64 -17.74 -22.85
CA PHE A 156 2.61 -17.88 -21.75
C PHE A 156 2.70 -16.61 -20.90
N SER A 157 2.69 -15.42 -21.51
CA SER A 157 2.68 -14.16 -20.76
C SER A 157 1.38 -13.97 -19.98
N ARG A 158 0.23 -14.36 -20.55
CA ARG A 158 -1.09 -14.40 -19.87
C ARG A 158 -1.11 -15.38 -18.71
N LEU A 159 -0.56 -16.59 -18.89
CA LEU A 159 -0.47 -17.57 -17.80
C LEU A 159 0.46 -17.05 -16.70
N LYS A 160 1.61 -16.48 -17.08
CA LYS A 160 2.56 -15.88 -16.13
C LYS A 160 1.97 -14.68 -15.40
N THR A 161 1.19 -13.82 -16.04
CA THR A 161 0.50 -12.72 -15.36
C THR A 161 -0.63 -13.21 -14.47
N LYS A 162 -1.39 -14.24 -14.88
CA LYS A 162 -2.41 -14.90 -14.05
C LYS A 162 -1.81 -15.63 -12.85
N VAL A 163 -0.70 -16.34 -13.00
CA VAL A 163 0.02 -17.00 -11.90
C VAL A 163 0.59 -15.97 -10.95
N ASN A 164 1.23 -14.91 -11.47
CA ASN A 164 1.71 -13.81 -10.63
C ASN A 164 0.56 -13.06 -9.93
N TYR A 165 -0.60 -12.95 -10.59
CA TYR A 165 -1.84 -12.42 -10.01
C TYR A 165 -2.30 -13.30 -8.84
N LEU A 166 -2.41 -14.61 -9.05
CA LEU A 166 -2.84 -15.57 -8.03
C LEU A 166 -1.86 -15.60 -6.86
N GLN A 167 -0.56 -15.61 -7.15
CA GLN A 167 0.48 -15.58 -6.13
C GLN A 167 0.41 -14.30 -5.30
N LEU A 168 0.24 -13.14 -5.94
CA LEU A 168 0.14 -11.88 -5.21
C LEU A 168 -1.18 -11.76 -4.46
N TRP A 169 -2.28 -12.26 -5.02
CA TRP A 169 -3.58 -12.31 -4.38
C TRP A 169 -3.55 -13.21 -3.14
N LEU A 170 -3.01 -14.42 -3.26
CA LEU A 170 -2.78 -15.33 -2.14
C LEU A 170 -1.88 -14.69 -1.07
N PHE A 171 -0.83 -14.00 -1.50
CA PHE A 171 0.05 -13.26 -0.58
C PHE A 171 -0.72 -12.14 0.16
N LEU A 172 -1.56 -11.37 -0.53
CA LEU A 172 -2.39 -10.33 0.10
C LEU A 172 -3.44 -10.90 1.04
N GLU A 173 -4.10 -12.00 0.68
CA GLU A 173 -5.05 -12.68 1.56
C GLU A 173 -4.33 -13.29 2.78
N ALA A 174 -3.15 -13.87 2.61
CA ALA A 174 -2.31 -14.33 3.71
C ALA A 174 -1.93 -13.16 4.65
N LEU A 175 -1.56 -11.99 4.12
CA LEU A 175 -1.29 -10.80 4.93
C LEU A 175 -2.54 -10.32 5.70
N LYS A 176 -3.73 -10.36 5.07
CA LYS A 176 -4.98 -10.05 5.77
C LYS A 176 -5.22 -11.01 6.92
N VAL A 177 -5.10 -12.32 6.68
CA VAL A 177 -5.29 -13.36 7.71
C VAL A 177 -4.28 -13.18 8.84
N LEU A 178 -3.00 -12.93 8.53
CA LEU A 178 -1.98 -12.65 9.54
C LEU A 178 -2.33 -11.44 10.40
N SER A 179 -2.75 -10.32 9.78
CA SER A 179 -3.16 -9.12 10.52
C SER A 179 -4.42 -9.34 11.37
N TRP A 180 -5.36 -10.16 10.88
CA TRP A 180 -6.54 -10.55 11.65
C TRP A 180 -6.16 -11.41 12.85
N MET A 181 -5.26 -12.39 12.67
CA MET A 181 -4.75 -13.22 13.78
C MET A 181 -4.01 -12.40 14.83
N GLU A 182 -3.19 -11.41 14.43
CA GLU A 182 -2.54 -10.50 15.37
C GLU A 182 -3.57 -9.72 16.21
N ARG A 183 -4.64 -9.24 15.58
CA ARG A 183 -5.74 -8.55 16.27
C ARG A 183 -6.49 -9.47 17.24
N VAL A 184 -6.78 -10.71 16.82
CA VAL A 184 -7.43 -11.71 17.69
C VAL A 184 -6.53 -12.04 18.88
N LYS A 185 -5.23 -12.21 18.67
CA LYS A 185 -4.26 -12.45 19.75
C LYS A 185 -4.25 -11.29 20.76
N GLN A 186 -4.19 -10.04 20.29
CA GLN A 186 -4.24 -8.87 21.15
C GLN A 186 -5.57 -8.78 21.93
N PHE A 187 -6.68 -9.10 21.29
CA PHE A 187 -7.99 -9.14 21.93
C PHE A 187 -8.04 -10.20 23.04
N LEU A 188 -7.58 -11.42 22.75
CA LEU A 188 -7.51 -12.51 23.73
C LEU A 188 -6.57 -12.18 24.89
N CYS A 189 -5.39 -11.58 24.62
CA CYS A 189 -4.48 -11.14 25.67
C CYS A 189 -5.12 -10.08 26.58
N THR A 190 -5.83 -9.10 26.00
CA THR A 190 -6.54 -8.06 26.77
C THR A 190 -7.66 -8.68 27.60
N LEU A 191 -8.43 -9.61 27.02
CA LEU A 191 -9.50 -10.33 27.70
C LEU A 191 -8.97 -11.15 28.89
N CYS A 192 -7.90 -11.92 28.69
CA CYS A 192 -7.25 -12.69 29.75
C CYS A 192 -6.70 -11.79 30.86
N ARG A 193 -6.12 -10.63 30.52
CA ARG A 193 -5.65 -9.64 31.52
C ARG A 193 -6.79 -9.09 32.36
N ASN A 194 -7.91 -8.75 31.73
CA ASN A 194 -9.09 -8.21 32.41
C ASN A 194 -9.77 -9.26 33.30
N ILE A 195 -9.85 -10.51 32.87
CA ILE A 195 -10.37 -11.60 33.72
C ILE A 195 -9.46 -11.80 34.94
N ARG A 196 -8.13 -11.79 34.74
CA ARG A 196 -7.18 -11.96 35.85
C ARG A 196 -7.22 -10.81 36.85
N SER A 197 -7.41 -9.57 36.41
CA SER A 197 -7.56 -8.42 37.32
C SER A 197 -8.86 -8.48 38.12
N VAL A 198 -9.97 -8.90 37.52
CA VAL A 198 -11.25 -9.09 38.22
C VAL A 198 -11.15 -10.18 39.29
N ILE A 199 -10.49 -11.32 38.99
CA ILE A 199 -10.31 -12.42 39.95
C ILE A 199 -9.41 -11.98 41.13
N VAL A 200 -8.36 -11.19 40.88
CA VAL A 200 -7.46 -10.68 41.94
C VAL A 200 -8.19 -9.69 42.85
N VAL A 201 -9.03 -8.82 42.30
CA VAL A 201 -9.85 -7.88 43.10
C VAL A 201 -10.87 -8.62 43.96
N SER A 202 -11.51 -9.68 43.43
CA SER A 202 -12.46 -10.51 44.19
C SER A 202 -11.79 -11.26 45.35
N LYS A 203 -10.58 -11.82 45.16
CA LYS A 203 -9.83 -12.48 46.24
C LYS A 203 -9.30 -11.52 47.31
N GLY A 204 -8.91 -10.29 46.92
CA GLY A 204 -8.43 -9.26 47.85
C GLY A 204 -9.50 -8.68 48.77
N SER A 205 -10.78 -8.78 48.40
CA SER A 205 -11.91 -8.34 49.23
C SER A 205 -12.29 -9.39 50.29
N SER A 206 -12.08 -10.68 50.03
CA SER A 206 -12.44 -11.76 50.96
C SER A 206 -11.42 -11.95 52.09
N ALA A 207 -10.19 -11.46 51.93
CA ALA A 207 -9.12 -11.58 52.93
C ALA A 207 -9.08 -10.43 53.95
N ARG A 208 -9.98 -9.43 53.83
CA ARG A 208 -10.01 -8.22 54.68
C ARG A 208 -11.18 -8.20 55.68
N THR A 209 -11.98 -9.26 55.71
CA THR A 209 -13.19 -9.42 56.55
C THR A 209 -13.11 -10.64 57.49
N GLY A 210 -11.91 -11.13 57.79
CA GLY A 210 -11.66 -12.21 58.76
C GLY A 210 -10.85 -11.71 59.94
#